data_AF-A0A0F9DG09-F1
#
_entry.id   AF-A0A0F9DG09-F1
#
_cell.length_a   1.000
_cell.length_b   1.000
_cell.length_c   1.000
_cell.angle_alpha   90.00
_cell.angle_beta   90.00
_cell.angle_gamma   90.00
#
_symmetry.space_group_name_H-M   'P 1'
#
loop_
_entity.id
_entity.type
_entity.pdbx_description
1 polymer ?
#
loop_
_entity_poly.entity_id
_entity_poly.type
_entity_poly.pdbx_seq_one_letter_code
_entity_poly.pdbx_strand_id
1 'polypeptide(L)'
;MELGPLNNTKNAIMVTLFACTGQGKNHYTLASIDRQIELLSDKHKIDVGRRWVFQCLRDLIDAGYINRKSRYKKSTEGQSRRRSSMLVFTIKGLQYLSARMVEGSRRALNAVLRYVTGDDKRWPQLPDLVNQLDEPVDNELLGWLKQTIVGIADKRKL
;
A
#
# COMPACT_ATOMS: atom_id res chain seq x y z
N MET A 1 -4.87 -19.48 9.58
CA MET A 1 -5.18 -18.62 10.75
C MET A 1 -6.01 -17.47 10.21
N GLU A 2 -7.34 -17.53 10.37
CA GLU A 2 -8.21 -16.44 9.94
C GLU A 2 -7.99 -15.23 10.86
N LEU A 3 -7.60 -14.10 10.29
CA LEU A 3 -7.46 -12.86 11.04
C LEU A 3 -8.86 -12.31 11.31
N GLY A 4 -9.21 -12.20 12.59
CA GLY A 4 -10.47 -11.61 13.03
C GLY A 4 -10.67 -10.17 12.50
N PRO A 5 -11.89 -9.63 12.60
CA PRO A 5 -12.23 -8.31 12.09
C PRO A 5 -11.28 -7.22 12.64
N LEU A 6 -10.88 -6.27 11.79
CA LEU A 6 -10.00 -5.17 12.16
C LEU A 6 -10.65 -4.29 13.23
N ASN A 7 -9.99 -4.19 14.39
CA ASN A 7 -10.44 -3.32 15.48
C ASN A 7 -10.34 -1.83 15.12
N ASN A 8 -10.99 -0.98 15.92
CA ASN A 8 -11.07 0.46 15.69
C ASN A 8 -9.68 1.12 15.61
N THR A 9 -8.73 0.72 16.45
CA THR A 9 -7.37 1.26 16.43
C THR A 9 -6.64 0.94 15.12
N LYS A 10 -6.71 -0.30 14.63
CA LYS A 10 -6.08 -0.70 13.37
C LYS A 10 -6.70 0.03 12.18
N ASN A 11 -8.01 0.29 12.23
CA ASN A 11 -8.71 1.11 11.23
C ASN A 11 -8.22 2.55 11.24
N ALA A 12 -8.12 3.16 12.42
CA ALA A 12 -7.59 4.51 12.57
C ALA A 12 -6.14 4.60 12.09
N ILE A 13 -5.30 3.60 12.39
CA ILE A 13 -3.93 3.51 11.88
C ILE A 13 -3.92 3.44 10.36
N MET A 14 -4.74 2.59 9.73
CA MET A 14 -4.82 2.49 8.28
C MET A 14 -5.20 3.83 7.62
N VAL A 15 -6.20 4.53 8.16
CA VAL A 15 -6.63 5.85 7.67
C VAL A 15 -5.53 6.89 7.87
N THR A 16 -4.92 6.93 9.06
CA THR A 16 -3.82 7.85 9.41
C THR A 16 -2.63 7.66 8.48
N LEU A 17 -2.20 6.41 8.29
CA LEU A 17 -1.11 6.06 7.36
C LEU A 17 -1.45 6.54 5.95
N PHE A 18 -2.67 6.30 5.47
CA PHE A 18 -3.07 6.71 4.13
C PHE A 18 -3.07 8.24 3.97
N ALA A 19 -3.62 8.97 4.94
CA ALA A 19 -3.59 10.43 4.95
C ALA A 19 -2.15 10.97 4.91
N CYS A 20 -1.22 10.35 5.65
CA CYS A 20 0.20 10.69 5.59
C CYS A 20 0.85 10.44 4.23
N THR A 21 0.33 9.51 3.41
CA THR A 21 0.84 9.32 2.03
C THR A 21 0.44 10.46 1.11
N GLY A 22 -0.74 11.06 1.31
CA GLY A 22 -1.24 12.15 0.46
C GLY A 22 -0.45 13.46 0.60
N GLN A 23 0.17 13.68 1.75
CA GLN A 23 1.02 14.84 2.01
C GLN A 23 2.44 14.69 1.46
N GLY A 24 2.86 13.45 1.15
CA GLY A 24 4.14 13.19 0.50
C GLY A 24 4.01 13.32 -1.01
N LYS A 25 4.94 14.03 -1.67
CA LYS A 25 5.06 14.01 -3.15
C LYS A 25 5.28 12.59 -3.73
N ASN A 26 5.54 11.62 -2.88
CA ASN A 26 5.83 10.24 -3.23
C ASN A 26 4.91 9.33 -2.41
N HIS A 27 4.27 8.34 -3.06
CA HIS A 27 3.19 7.48 -2.56
C HIS A 27 3.54 6.53 -1.40
N TYR A 28 4.19 7.03 -0.36
CA TYR A 28 4.68 6.25 0.77
C TYR A 28 4.53 6.99 2.09
N THR A 29 4.45 6.23 3.18
CA THR A 29 4.34 6.81 4.52
C THR A 29 5.72 7.18 5.05
N LEU A 30 5.86 8.43 5.51
CA LEU A 30 7.06 8.92 6.19
C LEU A 30 6.83 9.25 7.67
N ALA A 31 5.58 9.21 8.15
CA ALA A 31 5.27 9.57 9.52
C ALA A 31 6.00 8.64 10.50
N SER A 32 6.78 9.23 11.41
CA SER A 32 7.36 8.51 12.54
C SER A 32 6.24 7.90 13.40
N ILE A 33 6.56 6.91 14.21
CA ILE A 33 5.58 6.30 15.12
C ILE A 33 5.03 7.33 16.10
N ASP A 34 5.88 8.23 16.59
CA ASP A 34 5.45 9.28 17.52
C ASP A 34 4.46 10.24 16.84
N ARG A 35 4.71 10.60 15.58
CA ARG A 35 3.75 11.38 14.78
C ARG A 35 2.44 10.63 14.53
N GLN A 36 2.49 9.31 14.34
CA GLN A 36 1.28 8.51 14.22
C GLN A 36 0.46 8.51 15.52
N ILE A 37 1.11 8.41 16.68
CA ILE A 37 0.45 8.47 17.99
C ILE A 37 -0.25 9.82 18.18
N GLU A 38 0.46 10.93 17.88
CA GLU A 38 -0.13 12.28 17.92
C GLU A 38 -1.38 12.37 17.03
N LEU A 39 -1.29 11.91 15.78
CA LEU A 39 -2.42 11.96 14.85
C LEU A 39 -3.60 11.10 15.29
N LEU A 40 -3.34 9.93 15.90
CA LEU A 40 -4.38 9.06 16.45
C LEU A 40 -5.11 9.75 17.62
N SER A 41 -4.39 10.41 18.51
CA SER A 41 -4.98 11.18 19.60
C SER A 41 -5.77 12.38 19.05
N ASP A 42 -5.16 13.19 18.18
CA ASP A 42 -5.75 14.43 17.66
C ASP A 42 -7.00 14.18 16.81
N LYS A 43 -6.89 13.29 15.82
CA LYS A 43 -7.89 13.11 14.75
C LYS A 43 -8.87 11.99 15.04
N HIS A 44 -8.45 10.96 15.76
CA HIS A 44 -9.27 9.79 16.04
C HIS A 44 -9.70 9.67 17.50
N LYS A 45 -9.19 10.53 18.39
CA LYS A 45 -9.43 10.47 19.84
C LYS A 45 -9.04 9.10 20.43
N ILE A 46 -7.93 8.55 19.93
CA ILE A 46 -7.39 7.26 20.34
C ILE A 46 -6.02 7.48 20.98
N ASP A 47 -5.94 7.31 22.28
CA ASP A 47 -4.68 7.35 23.04
C ASP A 47 -4.07 5.96 23.14
N VAL A 48 -2.91 5.77 22.51
CA VAL A 48 -2.24 4.48 22.43
C VAL A 48 -0.74 4.61 22.64
N GLY A 49 -0.17 3.64 23.36
CA GLY A 49 1.27 3.56 23.54
C GLY A 49 2.01 3.07 22.29
N ARG A 50 3.29 3.43 22.18
CA ARG A 50 4.19 3.03 21.09
C ARG A 50 4.22 1.53 20.81
N ARG A 51 4.26 0.71 21.87
CA ARG A 51 4.25 -0.76 21.75
C ARG A 51 2.99 -1.27 21.06
N TRP A 52 1.83 -0.68 21.37
CA TRP A 52 0.56 -1.07 20.77
C TRP A 52 0.48 -0.71 19.29
N VAL A 53 0.98 0.47 18.91
CA VAL A 53 1.08 0.87 17.50
C VAL A 53 1.95 -0.13 16.72
N PHE A 54 3.11 -0.52 17.26
CA PHE A 54 3.94 -1.54 16.60
C PHE A 54 3.24 -2.89 16.45
N GLN A 55 2.49 -3.32 17.47
CA GLN A 55 1.71 -4.55 17.37
C GLN A 55 0.65 -4.44 16.28
N CYS A 56 -0.10 -3.34 16.24
CA CYS A 56 -1.10 -3.10 15.20
C CYS A 56 -0.48 -3.07 13.80
N LEU A 57 0.69 -2.44 13.63
CA LEU A 57 1.42 -2.46 12.36
C LEU A 57 1.88 -3.86 11.98
N ARG A 58 2.32 -4.67 12.94
CA ARG A 58 2.69 -6.08 12.70
C ARG A 58 1.48 -6.86 12.21
N ASP A 59 0.35 -6.75 12.92
CA ASP A 59 -0.89 -7.42 12.55
C ASP A 59 -1.37 -7.01 11.14
N LEU A 60 -1.24 -5.72 10.79
CA LEU A 60 -1.60 -5.21 9.46
C LEU A 60 -0.68 -5.74 8.35
N ILE A 61 0.60 -5.98 8.66
CA ILE A 61 1.57 -6.61 7.75
C ILE A 61 1.25 -8.08 7.57
N ASP A 62 1.05 -8.81 8.67
CA ASP A 62 0.74 -10.24 8.64
C ASP A 62 -0.62 -10.49 7.94
N ALA A 63 -1.55 -9.54 8.06
CA ALA A 63 -2.81 -9.53 7.33
C ALA A 63 -2.71 -9.12 5.85
N GLY A 64 -1.54 -8.65 5.41
CA GLY A 64 -1.28 -8.25 4.04
C GLY A 64 -1.96 -6.95 3.62
N TYR A 65 -2.36 -6.08 4.55
CA TYR A 65 -2.91 -4.75 4.21
C TYR A 65 -1.80 -3.72 3.89
N ILE A 66 -0.65 -3.86 4.56
CA ILE A 66 0.54 -3.05 4.31
C ILE A 66 1.77 -3.95 4.22
N ASN A 67 2.85 -3.43 3.65
CA ASN A 67 4.13 -4.14 3.59
C ASN A 67 5.30 -3.19 3.88
N ARG A 68 6.48 -3.76 4.19
CA ARG A 68 7.72 -3.02 4.39
C ARG A 68 8.57 -3.06 3.13
N LYS A 69 8.88 -1.89 2.58
CA LYS A 69 9.86 -1.73 1.51
C LYS A 69 11.21 -1.34 2.11
N SER A 70 12.23 -2.16 1.84
CA SER A 70 13.62 -1.85 2.21
C SER A 70 14.10 -0.61 1.45
N ARG A 71 14.90 0.22 2.13
CA ARG A 71 15.49 1.42 1.54
C ARG A 71 16.99 1.42 1.73
N TYR A 72 17.69 1.81 0.69
CA TYR A 72 19.14 1.95 0.68
C TYR A 72 19.49 3.37 0.24
N LYS A 73 20.58 3.91 0.80
CA LYS A 73 21.20 5.15 0.36
C LYS A 73 22.67 4.85 0.10
N LYS A 74 23.23 5.34 -0.99
CA LYS A 74 24.68 5.38 -1.16
C LYS A 74 25.27 6.35 -0.13
N SER A 75 26.31 5.92 0.59
CA SER A 75 27.14 6.80 1.41
C SER A 75 28.02 7.67 0.51
N THR A 76 28.66 8.68 1.09
CA THR A 76 29.69 9.49 0.43
C THR A 76 30.88 8.66 -0.05
N GLU A 77 31.13 7.52 0.60
CA GLU A 77 32.17 6.54 0.25
C GLU A 77 31.68 5.46 -0.72
N GLY A 78 30.47 5.61 -1.29
CA GLY A 78 29.89 4.67 -2.25
C GLY A 78 29.27 3.41 -1.64
N GLN A 79 29.43 3.17 -0.34
CA GLN A 79 28.86 2.00 0.35
C GLN A 79 27.32 2.10 0.49
N SER A 80 26.64 0.96 0.38
CA SER A 80 25.18 0.91 0.58
C SER A 80 24.82 0.95 2.06
N ARG A 81 24.21 2.04 2.51
CA ARG A 81 23.69 2.18 3.89
C ARG A 81 22.19 1.93 3.93
N ARG A 82 21.75 1.04 4.82
CA ARG A 82 20.32 0.76 5.05
C ARG A 82 19.63 1.96 5.69
N ARG A 83 18.54 2.43 5.10
CA ARG A 83 17.62 3.42 5.68
C ARG A 83 16.48 2.71 6.38
N SER A 84 15.76 3.43 7.24
CA SER A 84 14.54 2.90 7.87
C SER A 84 13.58 2.39 6.80
N SER A 85 13.05 1.18 7.02
CA SER A 85 12.06 0.58 6.11
C SER A 85 10.84 1.47 5.99
N MET A 86 10.28 1.54 4.79
CA MET A 86 9.11 2.34 4.47
C MET A 86 7.87 1.45 4.48
N LEU A 87 6.74 1.93 5.01
CA LEU A 87 5.47 1.21 4.89
C LEU A 87 4.76 1.62 3.61
N VAL A 88 4.31 0.63 2.86
CA VAL A 88 3.56 0.77 1.60
C VAL A 88 2.25 0.01 1.71
N PHE A 89 1.19 0.53 1.08
CA PHE A 89 -0.08 -0.18 1.00
C PHE A 89 -0.03 -1.27 -0.08
N THR A 90 -0.63 -2.42 0.21
CA THR A 90 -0.87 -3.46 -0.79
C THR A 90 -2.17 -3.17 -1.56
N ILE A 91 -2.45 -3.92 -2.63
CA ILE A 91 -3.75 -3.85 -3.32
C ILE A 91 -4.89 -4.13 -2.33
N LYS A 92 -4.76 -5.15 -1.47
CA LYS A 92 -5.72 -5.49 -0.41
C LYS A 92 -5.93 -4.31 0.55
N GLY A 93 -4.86 -3.63 0.96
CA GLY A 93 -4.92 -2.41 1.78
C GLY A 93 -5.71 -1.28 1.14
N LEU A 94 -5.47 -1.02 -0.14
CA LEU A 94 -6.15 0.04 -0.87
C LEU A 94 -7.61 -0.30 -1.18
N GLN A 95 -7.92 -1.56 -1.50
CA GLN A 95 -9.29 -2.05 -1.62
C GLN A 95 -10.06 -1.88 -0.32
N TYR A 96 -9.44 -2.24 0.81
CA TYR A 96 -10.02 -2.07 2.14
C TYR A 96 -10.39 -0.62 2.45
N LEU A 97 -9.48 0.32 2.15
CA LEU A 97 -9.70 1.76 2.33
C LEU A 97 -10.77 2.30 1.36
N SER A 98 -10.75 1.86 0.12
CA SER A 98 -11.73 2.27 -0.90
C SER A 98 -13.15 1.79 -0.57
N ALA A 99 -13.30 0.58 -0.01
CA ALA A 99 -14.58 0.06 0.45
C ALA A 99 -15.17 0.89 1.61
N ARG A 100 -14.32 1.60 2.36
CA ARG A 100 -14.71 2.53 3.44
C ARG A 100 -14.78 3.98 3.00
N MET A 101 -14.74 4.23 1.69
CA MET A 101 -14.83 5.57 1.10
C MET A 101 -13.79 6.56 1.63
N VAL A 102 -12.59 6.08 2.02
CA VAL A 102 -11.50 6.97 2.42
C VAL A 102 -11.09 7.79 1.20
N GLU A 103 -11.09 9.12 1.34
CA GLU A 103 -10.81 10.03 0.24
C GLU A 103 -9.46 9.72 -0.43
N GLY A 104 -9.40 9.74 -1.77
CA GLY A 104 -8.18 9.47 -2.53
C GLY A 104 -7.78 7.99 -2.63
N SER A 105 -8.29 7.10 -1.78
CA SER A 105 -7.93 5.67 -1.79
C SER A 105 -8.30 4.96 -3.09
N ARG A 106 -9.48 5.26 -3.67
CA ARG A 106 -9.90 4.73 -4.97
C ARG A 106 -8.95 5.16 -6.09
N ARG A 107 -8.45 6.41 -6.06
CA ARG A 107 -7.49 6.92 -7.06
C ARG A 107 -6.15 6.19 -6.92
N ALA A 108 -5.66 6.03 -5.69
CA ALA A 108 -4.44 5.27 -5.41
C ALA A 108 -4.55 3.80 -5.85
N LEU A 109 -5.68 3.14 -5.54
CA LEU A 109 -5.96 1.77 -5.98
C LEU A 109 -5.87 1.64 -7.50
N ASN A 110 -6.55 2.52 -8.23
CA ASN A 110 -6.53 2.51 -9.69
C ASN A 110 -5.12 2.75 -10.27
N ALA A 111 -4.33 3.63 -9.63
CA ALA A 111 -2.95 3.87 -10.05
C ALA A 111 -2.08 2.62 -9.86
N VAL A 112 -2.21 1.93 -8.71
CA VAL A 112 -1.48 0.68 -8.45
C VAL A 112 -1.93 -0.42 -9.40
N LEU A 113 -3.24 -0.56 -9.66
CA LEU A 113 -3.74 -1.56 -10.61
C LEU A 113 -3.18 -1.31 -12.02
N ARG A 114 -3.25 -0.08 -12.52
CA ARG A 114 -2.67 0.28 -13.83
C ARG A 114 -1.17 0.00 -13.92
N TYR A 115 -0.44 0.26 -12.84
CA TYR A 115 0.99 -0.05 -12.76
C TYR A 115 1.24 -1.55 -12.85
N VAL A 116 0.49 -2.36 -12.07
CA VAL A 116 0.65 -3.83 -12.04
C VAL A 116 0.21 -4.48 -13.35
N THR A 117 -0.77 -3.92 -14.06
CA THR A 117 -1.27 -4.50 -15.33
C THR A 117 -0.61 -3.95 -16.58
N GLY A 118 0.36 -3.05 -16.45
CA GLY A 118 1.10 -2.49 -17.59
C GLY A 118 0.32 -1.47 -18.43
N ASP A 119 -0.83 -1.00 -17.94
CA ASP A 119 -1.57 0.11 -18.56
C ASP A 119 -0.89 1.47 -18.34
N ASP A 120 0.04 1.55 -17.39
CA ASP A 120 0.95 2.67 -17.25
C ASP A 120 2.06 2.60 -18.31
N LYS A 121 1.82 3.26 -19.45
CA LYS A 121 2.76 3.36 -20.59
C LYS A 121 4.11 4.03 -20.25
N ARG A 122 4.32 4.51 -19.02
CA ARG A 122 5.61 5.04 -18.55
C ARG A 122 6.63 3.95 -18.27
N TRP A 123 6.20 2.71 -18.08
CA TRP A 123 7.05 1.56 -17.81
C TRP A 123 6.95 0.53 -18.96
N PRO A 124 8.02 -0.23 -19.23
CA PRO A 124 7.96 -1.33 -20.19
C PRO A 124 6.82 -2.27 -19.83
N GLN A 125 5.98 -2.61 -20.81
CA GLN A 125 4.91 -3.56 -20.61
C GLN A 125 5.47 -4.97 -20.45
N LEU A 126 4.70 -5.89 -19.89
CA LEU A 126 5.09 -7.30 -19.77
C LEU A 126 5.71 -7.84 -21.08
N PRO A 127 5.11 -7.65 -22.28
CA PRO A 127 5.71 -8.08 -23.54
C PRO A 127 7.09 -7.48 -23.85
N ASP A 128 7.36 -6.24 -23.41
CA ASP A 128 8.66 -5.58 -23.59
C ASP A 128 9.75 -6.22 -22.72
N LEU A 129 9.36 -6.88 -21.62
CA LEU A 129 10.24 -7.58 -20.69
C LEU A 129 10.35 -9.08 -21.01
N VAL A 130 9.28 -9.71 -21.52
CA VAL A 130 9.24 -11.16 -21.78
C VAL A 130 9.96 -11.54 -23.07
N ASN A 131 10.29 -10.59 -23.95
CA ASN A 131 11.26 -10.83 -25.03
C ASN A 131 12.67 -11.24 -24.52
N GLN A 132 12.88 -11.31 -23.21
CA GLN A 132 14.11 -11.80 -22.55
C GLN A 132 13.87 -12.84 -21.44
N LEU A 133 12.65 -13.38 -21.27
CA LEU A 133 12.35 -14.37 -20.23
C LEU A 133 11.81 -15.66 -20.84
N ASP A 134 12.56 -16.75 -20.66
CA ASP A 134 12.23 -18.10 -21.16
C ASP A 134 11.13 -18.83 -20.36
N GLU A 135 10.53 -18.19 -19.34
CA GLU A 135 9.53 -18.86 -18.48
C GLU A 135 8.11 -18.26 -18.62
N PRO A 136 7.07 -19.11 -18.73
CA PRO A 136 5.70 -18.66 -18.88
C PRO A 136 5.17 -18.01 -17.59
N VAL A 137 4.69 -16.77 -17.72
CA VAL A 137 3.96 -16.08 -16.65
C VAL A 137 2.63 -16.79 -16.41
N ASP A 138 2.31 -17.07 -15.14
CA ASP A 138 1.07 -17.73 -14.73
C ASP A 138 -0.17 -16.96 -15.21
N ASN A 139 -0.89 -17.56 -16.16
CA ASN A 139 -2.02 -16.97 -16.86
C ASN A 139 -3.25 -16.78 -15.96
N GLU A 140 -3.38 -17.54 -14.85
CA GLU A 140 -4.52 -17.39 -13.93
C GLU A 140 -4.47 -16.06 -13.18
N LEU A 141 -3.30 -15.67 -12.69
CA LEU A 141 -3.09 -14.40 -11.98
C LEU A 141 -3.40 -13.20 -12.88
N LEU A 142 -2.95 -13.27 -14.14
CA LEU A 142 -3.22 -12.24 -15.15
C LEU A 142 -4.70 -12.17 -15.50
N GLY A 143 -5.39 -13.32 -15.60
CA GLY A 143 -6.83 -13.39 -15.84
C GLY A 143 -7.64 -12.71 -14.73
N TRP A 144 -7.35 -13.03 -13.47
CA TRP A 144 -8.01 -12.42 -12.31
C TRP A 144 -7.79 -10.89 -12.25
N LEU A 145 -6.57 -10.42 -12.52
CA LEU A 145 -6.24 -8.99 -12.54
C LEU A 145 -7.05 -8.25 -13.63
N LYS A 146 -7.12 -8.81 -14.84
CA LYS A 146 -7.88 -8.22 -15.95
C LYS A 146 -9.37 -8.13 -15.64
N GLN A 147 -9.99 -9.19 -15.11
CA GLN A 147 -11.41 -9.19 -14.76
C GLN A 147 -11.74 -8.17 -13.65
N THR A 148 -10.88 -8.06 -12.65
CA THR A 148 -11.04 -7.09 -11.55
C THR A 148 -11.04 -5.66 -12.08
N ILE A 149 -10.22 -5.36 -13.10
CA ILE A 149 -10.15 -4.03 -13.72
C ILE A 149 -11.41 -3.70 -14.52
N VAL A 150 -11.88 -4.64 -15.36
CA VAL A 150 -13.10 -4.44 -16.18
C VAL A 150 -14.31 -4.18 -15.29
N GLY A 151 -14.48 -4.97 -14.22
CA GLY A 151 -15.58 -4.77 -13.27
C GLY A 151 -15.53 -3.43 -12.51
N ILE A 152 -14.34 -2.85 -12.33
CA ILE A 152 -14.18 -1.51 -11.73
C ILE A 152 -14.42 -0.39 -12.75
N ALA A 153 -14.09 -0.63 -14.02
CA ALA A 153 -14.26 0.32 -15.12
C ALA A 153 -15.73 0.46 -15.54
N ASP A 154 -16.50 -0.63 -15.59
CA ASP A 154 -17.92 -0.59 -15.96
C ASP A 154 -18.79 0.12 -14.91
N LYS A 155 -18.41 0.06 -13.63
CA LYS A 155 -19.02 0.85 -12.54
C LYS A 155 -18.73 2.36 -12.60
N ARG A 156 -18.14 2.87 -13.69
CA ARG A 156 -17.99 4.31 -13.98
C ARG A 156 -18.95 4.82 -15.06
N LYS A 157 -19.74 3.95 -15.69
CA LYS A 157 -20.75 4.31 -16.69
C LYS A 157 -22.17 4.44 -16.12
N LEU A 158 -22.32 4.28 -14.80
CA LEU A 158 -23.52 4.56 -14.01
C LEU A 158 -23.18 5.68 -13.01
#